data_AF-A0A1X7J3J1-F1
#
_entry.id   AF-A0A1X7J3J1-F1
#
_cell.length_a   1.000
_cell.length_b   1.000
_cell.length_c   1.000
_cell.angle_alpha   90.00
_cell.angle_beta   90.00
_cell.angle_gamma   90.00
#
_symmetry.space_group_name_H-M   'P 1'
#
loop_
_entity.id
_entity.type
_entity.pdbx_description
1 polymer ?
#
loop_
_entity_poly.entity_id
_entity_poly.type
_entity_poly.pdbx_seq_one_letter_code
_entity_poly.pdbx_strand_id
1 'polypeptide(L)' 'MKPLPGMLQKVEKMIQTIPECIEYDNITGEDCFIIRLALGSVGQLDDILNGLTEFAQCNTSIVKSMPVKRRLPPL' A
#
# COMPACT_ATOMS: atom_id res chain seq x y z
N MET A 1 -6.14 2.10 2.00
CA MET A 1 -6.62 0.70 1.90
C MET A 1 -7.42 0.37 3.13
N LYS A 2 -8.58 -0.29 2.96
CA LYS A 2 -9.48 -0.67 4.03
C LYS A 2 -9.72 -2.19 4.04
N PRO A 3 -9.22 -2.92 5.05
CA PRO A 3 -9.48 -4.35 5.20
C PRO A 3 -10.97 -4.66 5.39
N LEU A 4 -11.40 -5.82 4.92
CA LEU A 4 -12.71 -6.36 5.28
C LEU A 4 -12.75 -6.74 6.77
N PRO A 5 -13.94 -6.77 7.40
CA PRO A 5 -14.08 -7.15 8.80
C PRO A 5 -13.42 -8.51 9.10
N GLY A 6 -12.56 -8.56 10.12
CA GLY A 6 -11.83 -9.77 10.51
C GLY A 6 -10.57 -10.10 9.68
N MET A 7 -10.28 -9.36 8.61
CA MET A 7 -9.14 -9.63 7.72
C MET A 7 -7.88 -8.81 8.03
N LEU A 8 -7.93 -7.93 9.04
CA LEU A 8 -6.87 -6.96 9.33
C LEU A 8 -5.48 -7.61 9.47
N GLN A 9 -5.34 -8.63 10.32
CA GLN A 9 -4.06 -9.32 10.51
C GLN A 9 -3.59 -10.07 9.27
N LYS A 10 -4.51 -10.58 8.45
CA LYS A 10 -4.18 -11.30 7.22
C LYS A 10 -3.65 -10.35 6.16
N VAL A 11 -4.32 -9.20 5.99
CA VAL A 11 -3.90 -8.15 5.06
C VAL A 11 -2.55 -7.59 5.46
N GLU A 12 -2.31 -7.30 6.74
CA GLU A 12 -1.02 -6.82 7.23
C GLU A 12 0.13 -7.80 6.91
N LYS A 13 -0.07 -9.09 7.21
CA LYS A 13 0.92 -10.12 6.87
C LYS A 13 1.15 -10.22 5.37
N MET A 14 0.08 -10.15 4.57
CA MET A 14 0.18 -10.21 3.12
C MET A 14 1.02 -9.05 2.58
N ILE A 15 0.76 -7.82 3.02
CA ILE A 15 1.51 -6.64 2.58
C ILE A 15 3.00 -6.79 2.87
N GLN A 16 3.36 -7.29 4.06
CA GLN A 16 4.77 -7.52 4.44
C GLN A 16 5.47 -8.57 3.54
N THR A 17 4.72 -9.43 2.86
CA THR A 17 5.26 -10.41 1.92
C THR A 17 5.37 -9.90 0.47
N ILE A 18 4.81 -8.72 0.15
CA ILE A 18 4.87 -8.15 -1.20
C ILE A 18 6.25 -7.52 -1.40
N PRO A 19 7.10 -8.05 -2.29
CA PRO A 19 8.47 -7.53 -2.48
C PRO A 19 8.49 -6.13 -3.08
N GLU A 20 7.47 -5.75 -3.84
CA GLU A 20 7.31 -4.40 -4.40
C GLU A 20 6.92 -3.36 -3.35
N CYS A 21 6.48 -3.77 -2.14
CA CYS A 21 6.08 -2.87 -1.08
C CYS A 21 7.31 -2.28 -0.38
N ILE A 22 7.62 -1.01 -0.71
CA ILE A 22 8.80 -0.31 -0.20
C ILE A 22 8.52 0.52 1.05
N GLU A 23 7.25 0.85 1.32
CA GLU A 23 6.84 1.60 2.51
C GLU A 23 5.47 1.12 2.98
N TYR A 24 5.30 1.03 4.30
CA TYR A 24 4.05 0.66 4.96
C TYR A 24 3.81 1.60 6.13
N ASP A 25 2.73 2.38 6.05
CA ASP A 25 2.31 3.32 7.07
C ASP A 25 0.94 2.85 7.62
N ASN A 26 0.90 2.51 8.90
CA ASN A 26 -0.35 2.25 9.62
C ASN A 26 -0.87 3.59 10.17
N ILE A 27 -2.06 3.99 9.75
CA ILE A 27 -2.61 5.31 10.05
C ILE A 27 -3.95 5.21 10.79
N THR A 28 -4.24 6.24 11.57
CA THR A 28 -5.56 6.42 12.17
C THR A 28 -6.51 7.07 11.16
N GLY A 29 -7.61 6.42 10.80
CA GLY A 29 -8.58 6.96 9.84
C GLY A 29 -9.46 5.87 9.20
N GLU A 30 -10.18 6.23 8.13
CA GLU A 30 -11.03 5.28 7.38
C GLU A 30 -10.22 4.27 6.55
N ASP A 31 -9.08 4.70 6.02
CA ASP A 31 -8.09 3.86 5.38
C ASP A 31 -7.06 3.45 6.42
N CYS A 32 -7.13 2.21 6.93
CA CYS A 32 -6.20 1.75 7.97
C CYS A 32 -4.74 1.72 7.50
N PHE A 33 -4.50 1.55 6.19
CA PHE A 33 -3.16 1.37 5.64
C PHE A 33 -2.89 2.24 4.42
N ILE A 34 -1.71 2.85 4.39
CA ILE A 34 -1.10 3.45 3.21
C ILE A 34 0.17 2.67 2.90
N ILE A 35 0.29 2.20 1.66
CA ILE A 35 1.47 1.47 1.18
C ILE A 35 2.03 2.15 -0.06
N ARG A 36 3.34 2.08 -0.23
CA ARG A 36 4.00 2.50 -1.46
C ARG A 36 4.58 1.29 -2.17
N LEU A 37 4.19 1.12 -3.42
CA LEU A 37 4.66 0.05 -4.29
C LEU A 37 5.65 0.60 -5.32
N ALA A 38 6.75 -0.10 -5.54
CA ALA A 38 7.71 0.15 -6.62
C ALA A 38 7.46 -0.84 -7.76
N LEU A 39 6.89 -0.36 -8.85
CA LEU A 39 6.40 -1.19 -9.96
C LEU A 39 7.07 -0.80 -11.27
N GLY A 40 7.28 -1.77 -12.16
CA GLY A 40 7.80 -1.55 -13.51
C GLY A 40 6.72 -1.23 -14.54
N SER A 41 5.45 -1.54 -14.24
CA SER A 41 4.31 -1.30 -15.14
C SER A 41 2.98 -1.24 -14.39
N VAL A 42 1.94 -0.74 -15.06
CA VAL A 42 0.57 -0.75 -14.51
C VAL A 42 0.01 -2.18 -14.43
N GLY A 43 0.35 -3.09 -15.35
CA GLY A 43 -0.11 -4.48 -15.27
C GLY A 43 0.35 -5.19 -14.00
N GLN A 44 1.57 -4.91 -13.54
CA GLN A 44 2.08 -5.42 -12.26
C GLN A 44 1.27 -4.89 -11.06
N LEU A 45 0.70 -3.68 -11.15
CA LEU A 45 -0.21 -3.17 -10.13
C LEU A 45 -1.48 -4.02 -10.08
N ASP A 46 -2.08 -4.33 -11.23
CA ASP A 46 -3.30 -5.13 -11.30
C ASP A 46 -3.09 -6.53 -10.70
N ASP A 47 -1.95 -7.18 -10.97
CA ASP A 47 -1.62 -8.49 -10.39
C ASP A 47 -1.55 -8.45 -8.85
N ILE A 48 -0.90 -7.43 -8.29
CA ILE A 48 -0.81 -7.24 -6.83
C ILE A 48 -2.19 -6.92 -6.25
N LEU A 49 -2.97 -6.06 -6.91
CA LEU A 49 -4.30 -5.69 -6.46
C LEU A 49 -5.25 -6.87 -6.45
N ASN A 50 -5.21 -7.74 -7.46
CA ASN A 50 -6.06 -8.92 -7.53
C ASN A 50 -5.92 -9.79 -6.25
N GLY A 51 -4.71 -10.00 -5.75
CA GLY A 51 -4.48 -10.73 -4.50
C GLY A 51 -4.99 -10.01 -3.24
N LEU A 52 -4.99 -8.68 -3.24
CA LEU A 52 -5.42 -7.86 -2.11
C LEU A 52 -6.93 -7.63 -2.07
N THR A 53 -7.58 -7.55 -3.22
CA THR A 53 -9.02 -7.25 -3.34
C THR A 53 -9.94 -8.29 -2.71
N GLU A 54 -9.47 -9.53 -2.53
CA GLU A 54 -10.21 -10.57 -1.80
C GLU A 54 -10.37 -10.24 -0.30
N PHE A 55 -9.43 -9.47 0.27
CA PHE A 55 -9.35 -9.24 1.71
C PHE A 55 -9.51 -7.77 2.11
N ALA A 56 -9.39 -6.84 1.16
CA ALA A 56 -9.43 -5.42 1.41
C ALA A 56 -9.95 -4.63 0.22
N GLN A 57 -10.67 -3.56 0.51
CA GLN A 57 -10.94 -2.52 -0.47
C GLN A 57 -9.66 -1.69 -0.68
N CYS A 58 -9.17 -1.69 -1.92
CA CYS A 58 -7.96 -0.99 -2.32
C CYS A 58 -8.33 0.27 -3.09
N ASN A 59 -7.69 1.39 -2.74
CA ASN A 59 -7.72 2.60 -3.54
C ASN A 59 -6.27 2.91 -3.95
N THR A 60 -6.04 3.15 -5.24
CA THR A 60 -4.69 3.30 -5.78
C THR A 60 -4.47 4.66 -6.40
N SER A 61 -3.24 5.16 -6.29
CA SER A 61 -2.82 6.40 -6.91
C SER A 61 -1.41 6.24 -7.46
N ILE A 62 -1.18 6.75 -8.66
CA ILE A 62 0.14 6.70 -9.32
C ILE A 62 0.89 7.99 -9.00
N VAL A 63 2.08 7.86 -8.41
CA VAL A 63 2.95 9.01 -8.12
C VAL A 63 3.56 9.52 -9.42
N LYS A 64 3.06 10.64 -9.93
CA LYS A 64 3.55 11.26 -11.17
C LYS A 64 4.94 11.88 -11.03
N SER A 65 5.21 12.51 -9.89
CA SER A 65 6.51 13.11 -9.58
C SER A 65 6.68 13.23 -8.06
N MET A 66 7.93 13.24 -7.61
CA MET A 66 8.27 13.39 -6.20
C MET A 66 9.31 14.52 -6.06
N PRO A 67 8.89 15.80 -6.13
CA PRO A 67 9.80 16.94 -6.12
C PRO A 67 10.55 17.10 -4.80
N VAL A 68 9.99 16.59 -3.70
CA VAL A 68 10.64 16.52 -2.40
C VAL A 68 10.65 15.07 -1.94
N LYS A 69 11.85 14.52 -1.71
CA LYS A 69 12.01 13.17 -1.15
C LYS A 69 11.63 13.17 0.33
N ARG A 70 11.12 12.03 0.82
CA ARG A 70 10.92 11.82 2.27
C ARG A 70 12.29 12.02 2.95
N ARG A 71 12.33 12.92 3.93
CA ARG A 71 13.53 13.28 4.70
C ARG A 71 13.13 13.66 6.11
N LEU A 72 14.05 13.53 7.05
CA LEU A 72 13.87 14.04 8.40
C LEU A 72 13.75 15.57 8.38
N PRO A 73 13.00 16.17 9.31
CA PRO A 73 12.95 17.63 9.46
C PRO A 73 14.37 18.17 9.75
N PRO A 74 14.66 19.42 9.32
CA PRO A 74 15.87 20.09 9.79
C PRO A 74 15.81 20.22 11.32
N LEU A 75 16.96 20.01 11.97
CA LEU A 75 17.12 20.19 13.41
C LEU A 75 17.05 21.68 13.77
#